data_AF-A0A0A1D1G0-F1
#
_entry.id   AF-A0A0A1D1G0-F1
#
_cell.length_a   1.000
_cell.length_b   1.000
_cell.length_c   1.000
_cell.angle_alpha   90.00
_cell.angle_beta   90.00
_cell.angle_gamma   90.00
#
_symmetry.space_group_name_H-M   'P 1'
#
loop_
_entity.id
_entity.type
_entity.pdbx_description
1 polymer ?
#
loop_
_entity_poly.entity_id
_entity_poly.type
_entity_poly.pdbx_seq_one_letter_code
_entity_poly.pdbx_strand_id
1 'polypeptide(L)'
;MAGMSLSAVARAVGMKPPSLYEYFPSKLALYDALFAHGAAQLLAAVNTAGNHPRHMDDPVAALFAGARAYVAWSLAHPVSAQLLNWRPVPGFQPSAGAFAPSLAMVAQTRALLALAVGRGRLTPAATTDEALLLFTSVIAGVVSQQLANEPHANPAEGRYSRLLEPALTMWLAYYTP
;
A
#
# COMPACT_ATOMS: atom_id res chain seq x y z
N MET A 1 14.21 -9.57 -13.36
CA MET A 1 13.95 -8.37 -12.53
C MET A 1 14.82 -7.23 -13.02
N ALA A 2 14.28 -6.33 -13.85
CA ALA A 2 14.95 -5.06 -14.14
C ALA A 2 14.77 -4.16 -12.90
N GLY A 3 15.58 -4.42 -11.88
CA GLY A 3 15.59 -3.64 -10.65
C GLY A 3 15.77 -2.18 -10.97
N MET A 4 15.02 -1.34 -10.25
CA MET A 4 15.03 0.12 -10.27
C MET A 4 16.46 0.66 -10.47
N SER A 5 16.87 0.87 -11.73
CA SER A 5 18.18 1.44 -12.01
C SER A 5 18.06 2.94 -11.78
N LEU A 6 19.07 3.56 -11.19
CA LEU A 6 19.12 5.02 -11.03
C LEU A 6 18.87 5.73 -12.36
N SER A 7 19.31 5.10 -13.46
CA SER A 7 19.10 5.57 -14.82
C SER A 7 17.63 5.59 -15.25
N ALA A 8 16.82 4.63 -14.78
CA ALA A 8 15.37 4.63 -15.01
C ALA A 8 14.67 5.73 -14.20
N VAL A 9 15.06 5.92 -12.93
CA VAL A 9 14.53 6.99 -12.08
C VAL A 9 14.89 8.37 -12.64
N ALA A 10 16.16 8.60 -12.98
CA ALA A 10 16.63 9.87 -13.54
C ALA A 10 15.88 10.22 -14.82
N ARG A 11 15.71 9.24 -15.71
CA ARG A 11 14.97 9.42 -16.97
C ARG A 11 13.51 9.75 -16.74
N ALA A 12 12.87 9.12 -15.74
CA ALA A 12 11.48 9.39 -15.40
C ALA A 12 11.26 10.83 -14.88
N VAL A 13 12.27 11.44 -14.26
CA VAL A 13 12.21 12.84 -13.77
C VAL A 13 12.91 13.84 -14.69
N GLY A 14 13.24 13.45 -15.92
CA GLY A 14 13.87 14.33 -16.91
C GLY A 14 15.30 14.75 -16.58
N MET A 15 15.97 14.04 -15.67
CA MET A 15 17.33 14.33 -15.22
C MET A 15 18.35 13.37 -15.83
N LYS A 16 19.59 13.83 -15.98
CA LYS A 16 20.71 12.93 -16.24
C LYS A 16 21.05 12.16 -14.96
N PRO A 17 21.38 10.86 -15.03
CA PRO A 17 21.69 10.06 -13.84
C PRO A 17 22.78 10.65 -12.92
N PRO A 18 23.85 11.30 -13.43
CA PRO A 18 24.82 11.99 -12.58
C PRO A 18 24.24 13.19 -11.82
N SER A 19 23.29 13.92 -12.42
CA SER A 19 22.68 15.12 -11.82
C SER A 19 21.83 14.80 -10.59
N LEU A 20 21.39 13.55 -10.39
CA LEU A 20 20.71 13.16 -9.16
C LEU A 20 21.62 13.26 -7.93
N TYR A 21 22.92 13.06 -8.09
CA TYR A 21 23.88 13.13 -6.97
C TYR A 21 24.18 14.57 -6.54
N GLU A 22 23.74 15.58 -7.30
CA GLU A 22 23.81 17.00 -6.88
C GLU A 22 22.73 17.33 -5.83
N TYR A 23 21.62 16.59 -5.82
CA TYR A 23 20.48 16.82 -4.93
C TYR A 23 20.45 15.87 -3.74
N PHE A 24 21.10 14.70 -3.85
CA PHE A 24 21.08 13.68 -2.82
C PHE A 24 22.50 13.32 -2.36
N PRO A 25 22.78 13.37 -1.05
CA PRO A 25 24.12 13.12 -0.51
C PRO A 25 24.58 11.66 -0.66
N SER A 26 23.66 10.74 -0.96
CA SER A 26 23.98 9.35 -1.26
C SER A 26 22.87 8.67 -2.05
N LYS A 27 23.18 7.49 -2.62
CA LYS A 27 22.18 6.59 -3.23
C LYS A 27 21.05 6.23 -2.25
N LEU A 28 21.38 6.01 -0.98
CA LEU A 28 20.39 5.69 0.06
C LEU A 28 19.49 6.89 0.37
N ALA A 29 20.03 8.11 0.35
CA ALA A 29 19.24 9.33 0.53
C ALA A 29 18.25 9.56 -0.63
N LEU A 30 18.64 9.20 -1.86
CA LEU A 30 17.72 9.20 -3.00
C LEU A 30 16.59 8.18 -2.80
N TYR A 31 16.90 6.94 -2.38
CA TYR A 31 15.84 5.96 -2.12
C TYR A 31 14.93 6.37 -0.96
N ASP A 32 15.46 7.07 0.05
CA ASP A 32 14.66 7.61 1.15
C ASP A 32 13.63 8.62 0.65
N ALA A 33 14.06 9.55 -0.22
CA ALA A 33 13.17 10.52 -0.84
C ALA A 33 12.12 9.86 -1.76
N LEU A 34 12.51 8.86 -2.55
CA LEU A 34 11.58 8.09 -3.38
C LEU A 34 10.57 7.31 -2.54
N PHE A 35 11.02 6.71 -1.42
CA PHE A 35 10.15 6.02 -0.47
C PHE A 35 9.15 7.01 0.12
N ALA A 36 9.61 8.15 0.64
CA ALA A 36 8.75 9.18 1.22
C ALA A 36 7.69 9.66 0.22
N HIS A 37 8.10 9.92 -1.02
CA HIS A 37 7.18 10.35 -2.09
C HIS A 37 6.12 9.27 -2.40
N GLY A 38 6.54 8.03 -2.61
CA GLY A 38 5.63 6.92 -2.89
C GLY A 38 4.67 6.66 -1.72
N ALA A 39 5.18 6.67 -0.49
CA ALA A 39 4.38 6.45 0.71
C ALA A 39 3.33 7.56 0.91
N ALA A 40 3.69 8.82 0.64
CA ALA A 40 2.76 9.94 0.69
C ALA A 40 1.65 9.85 -0.38
N GLN A 41 2.01 9.49 -1.61
CA GLN A 41 1.04 9.27 -2.69
C GLN A 41 0.07 8.12 -2.39
N LEU A 42 0.60 7.00 -1.89
CA LEU A 42 -0.20 5.85 -1.50
C LEU A 42 -1.17 6.19 -0.36
N LEU A 43 -0.69 6.87 0.69
CA LEU A 43 -1.54 7.35 1.79
C LEU A 43 -2.63 8.28 1.27
N ALA A 44 -2.31 9.21 0.36
CA ALA A 44 -3.30 10.12 -0.23
C ALA A 44 -4.38 9.36 -1.02
N ALA A 45 -4.00 8.33 -1.79
CA ALA A 45 -4.94 7.48 -2.53
C ALA A 45 -5.87 6.70 -1.58
N VAL A 46 -5.31 6.09 -0.53
CA VAL A 46 -6.06 5.37 0.51
C VAL A 46 -7.03 6.30 1.23
N ASN A 47 -6.57 7.49 1.64
CA ASN A 47 -7.41 8.50 2.31
C ASN A 47 -8.56 8.97 1.42
N THR A 48 -8.28 9.26 0.15
CA THR A 48 -9.30 9.72 -0.79
C THR A 48 -10.41 8.69 -0.95
N ALA A 49 -10.07 7.41 -1.02
CA ALA A 49 -11.06 6.35 -1.16
C ALA A 49 -11.80 6.03 0.15
N GLY A 50 -11.08 5.94 1.27
CA GLY A 50 -11.65 5.59 2.58
C GLY A 50 -12.54 6.70 3.16
N ASN A 51 -12.18 7.97 2.95
CA ASN A 51 -12.92 9.12 3.47
C ASN A 51 -14.03 9.61 2.52
N HIS A 52 -14.32 8.87 1.45
CA HIS A 52 -15.38 9.25 0.53
C HIS A 52 -16.74 9.32 1.28
N PRO A 53 -17.56 10.38 1.10
CA PRO A 53 -18.79 10.58 1.89
C PRO A 53 -19.74 9.40 1.93
N ARG A 54 -19.84 8.64 0.83
CA ARG A 54 -20.65 7.40 0.74
C ARG A 54 -20.30 6.32 1.78
N HIS A 55 -19.14 6.38 2.42
CA HIS A 55 -18.65 5.40 3.39
C HIS A 55 -18.60 5.93 4.82
N MET A 56 -19.02 7.19 5.06
CA MET A 56 -18.95 7.85 6.37
C MET A 56 -19.57 7.03 7.51
N ASP A 57 -20.69 6.35 7.23
CA ASP A 57 -21.43 5.59 8.23
C ASP A 57 -21.12 4.08 8.24
N ASP A 58 -20.20 3.62 7.39
CA ASP A 58 -19.80 2.22 7.32
C ASP A 58 -18.26 2.07 7.39
N PRO A 59 -17.70 1.79 8.59
CA PRO A 59 -16.25 1.64 8.75
C PRO A 59 -15.69 0.45 7.98
N VAL A 60 -16.50 -0.59 7.72
CA VAL A 60 -16.08 -1.74 6.91
C VAL A 60 -16.02 -1.34 5.44
N ALA A 61 -17.00 -0.58 4.95
CA ALA A 61 -16.96 -0.06 3.58
C ALA A 61 -15.77 0.89 3.35
N ALA A 62 -15.47 1.77 4.32
CA ALA A 62 -14.30 2.64 4.28
C ALA A 62 -12.99 1.85 4.26
N LEU A 63 -12.88 0.81 5.12
CA LEU A 63 -11.73 -0.09 5.17
C LEU A 63 -11.50 -0.79 3.82
N PHE A 64 -12.55 -1.34 3.22
CA PHE A 64 -12.47 -2.01 1.92
C PHE A 64 -12.15 -1.03 0.79
N ALA A 65 -12.68 0.19 0.83
CA ALA A 65 -12.34 1.23 -0.14
C ALA A 65 -10.86 1.61 -0.07
N GLY A 66 -10.30 1.74 1.14
CA GLY A 66 -8.87 1.93 1.34
C GLY A 66 -8.03 0.78 0.79
N ALA A 67 -8.43 -0.47 1.04
CA ALA A 67 -7.75 -1.66 0.50
C ALA A 67 -7.76 -1.70 -1.05
N ARG A 68 -8.90 -1.39 -1.68
CA ARG A 68 -9.00 -1.28 -3.14
C ARG A 68 -8.07 -0.21 -3.69
N ALA A 69 -8.03 0.96 -3.06
CA ALA A 69 -7.13 2.03 -3.46
C ALA A 69 -5.65 1.65 -3.31
N TYR A 70 -5.31 0.93 -2.24
CA TYR A 70 -3.95 0.41 -2.03
C TYR A 70 -3.53 -0.51 -3.18
N VAL A 71 -4.37 -1.49 -3.54
CA VAL A 71 -4.10 -2.41 -4.64
C VAL A 71 -4.03 -1.66 -5.96
N ALA A 72 -5.03 -0.86 -6.29
CA ALA A 72 -5.08 -0.10 -7.55
C ALA A 72 -3.84 0.81 -7.72
N TRP A 73 -3.47 1.54 -6.67
CA TRP A 73 -2.27 2.38 -6.68
C TRP A 73 -1.01 1.54 -6.88
N SER A 74 -0.88 0.41 -6.17
CA SER A 74 0.31 -0.44 -6.27
C SER A 74 0.49 -1.03 -7.67
N LEU A 75 -0.61 -1.41 -8.32
CA LEU A 75 -0.59 -1.93 -9.69
C LEU A 75 -0.29 -0.86 -10.73
N ALA A 76 -0.74 0.38 -10.50
CA ALA A 76 -0.40 1.52 -11.35
C ALA A 76 1.05 2.03 -11.15
N HIS A 77 1.63 1.78 -9.97
CA HIS A 77 2.97 2.25 -9.60
C HIS A 77 3.89 1.09 -9.16
N PRO A 78 4.14 0.08 -10.02
CA PRO A 78 4.81 -1.16 -9.62
C PRO A 78 6.22 -0.93 -9.06
N VAL A 79 6.94 0.07 -9.57
CA VAL A 79 8.28 0.43 -9.08
C VAL A 79 8.23 0.98 -7.65
N SER A 80 7.30 1.89 -7.37
CA SER A 80 7.10 2.44 -6.02
C SER A 80 6.57 1.35 -5.08
N ALA A 81 5.62 0.53 -5.54
CA ALA A 81 5.12 -0.61 -4.78
C ALA A 81 6.24 -1.55 -4.35
N GLN A 82 7.19 -1.86 -5.24
CA GLN A 82 8.36 -2.67 -4.89
C GLN A 82 9.21 -2.04 -3.79
N LEU A 83 9.52 -0.76 -3.91
CA LEU A 83 10.31 -0.03 -2.92
C LEU A 83 9.64 -0.02 -1.53
N LEU A 84 8.31 0.16 -1.50
CA LEU A 84 7.54 0.24 -0.27
C LEU A 84 7.34 -1.13 0.42
N ASN A 85 7.25 -2.23 -0.35
CA ASN A 85 6.77 -3.52 0.19
C ASN A 85 7.83 -4.63 0.31
N TRP A 86 8.84 -4.69 -0.57
CA TRP A 86 9.66 -5.90 -0.72
C TRP A 86 11.16 -5.71 -0.48
N ARG A 87 11.57 -4.59 0.11
CA ARG A 87 12.98 -4.26 0.44
C ARG A 87 13.96 -4.60 -0.70
N PRO A 88 13.73 -4.15 -1.95
CA PRO A 88 14.51 -4.58 -3.12
C PRO A 88 15.92 -4.00 -3.17
N VAL A 89 16.25 -3.04 -2.30
CA VAL A 89 17.53 -2.34 -2.27
C VAL A 89 18.33 -2.81 -1.06
N PRO A 90 19.43 -3.56 -1.24
CA PRO A 90 20.30 -3.97 -0.14
C PRO A 90 20.82 -2.77 0.66
N GLY A 91 20.74 -2.86 1.99
CA GLY A 91 21.23 -1.83 2.91
C GLY A 91 20.36 -0.57 3.02
N PHE A 92 19.27 -0.46 2.26
CA PHE A 92 18.32 0.64 2.41
C PHE A 92 17.31 0.37 3.53
N GLN A 93 17.15 1.36 4.41
CA GLN A 93 16.05 1.44 5.38
C GLN A 93 15.47 2.86 5.28
N PRO A 94 14.14 3.01 5.22
CA PRO A 94 13.54 4.34 5.21
C PRO A 94 13.79 5.03 6.55
N SER A 95 14.05 6.33 6.50
CA SER A 95 14.09 7.20 7.66
C SER A 95 12.72 7.23 8.35
N ALA A 96 12.69 7.64 9.62
CA ALA A 96 11.44 7.77 10.37
C ALA A 96 10.45 8.72 9.65
N GLY A 97 10.95 9.79 9.02
CA GLY A 97 10.12 10.72 8.24
C GLY A 97 9.55 10.07 6.98
N ALA A 98 10.38 9.35 6.22
CA ALA A 98 9.93 8.64 5.02
C ALA A 98 8.93 7.52 5.34
N PHE A 99 9.06 6.86 6.51
CA PHE A 99 8.19 5.77 6.95
C PHE A 99 6.87 6.24 7.61
N ALA A 100 6.79 7.50 8.04
CA ALA A 100 5.63 8.03 8.75
C ALA A 100 4.28 7.82 8.03
N PRO A 101 4.15 7.98 6.69
CA PRO A 101 2.89 7.72 6.00
C PRO A 101 2.41 6.26 6.11
N SER A 102 3.34 5.30 6.16
CA SER A 102 3.01 3.89 6.37
C SER A 102 2.43 3.64 7.77
N LEU A 103 2.99 4.30 8.80
CA LEU A 103 2.44 4.25 10.16
C LEU A 103 1.04 4.88 10.24
N ALA A 104 0.81 5.97 9.49
CA ALA A 104 -0.50 6.61 9.42
C ALA A 104 -1.56 5.68 8.82
N MET A 105 -1.24 4.95 7.74
CA MET A 105 -2.17 3.95 7.16
C MET A 105 -2.51 2.83 8.16
N VAL A 106 -1.52 2.36 8.94
CA VAL A 106 -1.74 1.37 9.99
C VAL A 106 -2.66 1.92 11.08
N ALA A 107 -2.41 3.13 11.55
CA ALA A 107 -3.24 3.78 12.57
C ALA A 107 -4.70 3.97 12.10
N GLN A 108 -4.90 4.38 10.84
CA GLN A 108 -6.22 4.51 10.22
C GLN A 108 -6.95 3.17 10.12
N THR A 109 -6.25 2.12 9.69
CA THR A 109 -6.80 0.77 9.63
C THR A 109 -7.26 0.31 11.02
N ARG A 110 -6.44 0.51 12.05
CA ARG A 110 -6.81 0.19 13.44
C ARG A 110 -8.03 0.99 13.91
N ALA A 111 -8.11 2.27 13.58
CA ALA A 111 -9.26 3.11 13.94
C ALA A 111 -10.57 2.60 13.31
N LEU A 112 -10.54 2.24 12.02
CA LEU A 112 -11.70 1.68 11.34
C LEU A 112 -12.13 0.33 11.93
N LEU A 113 -11.17 -0.53 12.26
CA LEU A 113 -11.44 -1.81 12.93
C LEU A 113 -12.10 -1.61 14.30
N ALA A 114 -11.56 -0.69 15.11
CA ALA A 114 -12.13 -0.36 16.41
C ALA A 114 -13.56 0.22 16.29
N LEU A 115 -13.80 1.09 15.30
CA LEU A 115 -15.14 1.62 15.03
C LEU A 115 -16.12 0.51 14.61
N ALA A 116 -15.68 -0.43 13.77
CA ALA A 116 -16.51 -1.55 13.34
C ALA A 116 -16.89 -2.46 14.52
N VAL A 117 -15.96 -2.73 15.44
CA VAL A 117 -16.24 -3.45 16.69
C VAL A 117 -17.21 -2.66 17.58
N GLY A 118 -16.97 -1.37 17.79
CA GLY A 118 -17.85 -0.51 18.60
C GLY A 118 -19.28 -0.40 18.05
N ARG A 119 -19.46 -0.58 16.73
CA ARG A 119 -20.77 -0.64 16.06
C ARG A 119 -21.36 -2.07 15.98
N GLY A 120 -20.74 -3.06 16.59
CA GLY A 120 -21.19 -4.45 16.56
C GLY A 120 -21.12 -5.11 15.18
N ARG A 121 -20.33 -4.56 14.26
CA ARG A 121 -20.15 -5.12 12.90
C ARG A 121 -19.07 -6.20 12.86
N LEU A 122 -18.11 -6.15 13.79
CA LEU A 122 -17.03 -7.12 13.95
C LEU A 122 -16.94 -7.55 15.41
N THR A 123 -16.41 -8.74 15.64
CA THR A 123 -16.03 -9.24 16.97
C THR A 123 -14.78 -8.53 17.50
N PRO A 124 -14.54 -8.50 18.83
CA PRO A 124 -13.32 -7.92 19.40
C PRO A 124 -12.00 -8.51 18.88
N ALA A 125 -12.02 -9.73 18.33
CA ALA A 125 -10.85 -10.35 17.70
C ALA A 125 -10.35 -9.56 16.48
N ALA A 126 -11.18 -8.72 15.86
CA ALA A 126 -10.79 -7.89 14.72
C ALA A 126 -9.80 -6.77 15.06
N THR A 127 -9.60 -6.43 16.35
CA THR A 127 -8.69 -5.35 16.77
C THR A 127 -7.31 -5.86 17.21
N THR A 128 -7.04 -7.16 17.11
CA THR A 128 -5.73 -7.71 17.47
C THR A 128 -4.67 -7.39 16.42
N ASP A 129 -3.40 -7.52 16.81
CA ASP A 129 -2.28 -7.36 15.88
C ASP A 129 -2.31 -8.44 14.79
N GLU A 130 -2.71 -9.67 15.13
CA GLU A 130 -2.88 -10.77 14.18
C GLU A 130 -3.94 -10.45 13.12
N ALA A 131 -5.07 -9.84 13.52
CA ALA A 131 -6.12 -9.47 12.58
C ALA A 131 -5.65 -8.42 11.56
N LEU A 132 -4.90 -7.42 12.04
CA LEU A 132 -4.27 -6.42 11.19
C LEU A 132 -3.20 -7.03 10.26
N LEU A 133 -2.34 -7.90 10.79
CA LEU A 133 -1.31 -8.58 10.01
C LEU A 133 -1.96 -9.46 8.92
N LEU A 134 -3.03 -10.18 9.25
CA LEU A 134 -3.77 -10.98 8.28
C LEU A 134 -4.41 -10.11 7.20
N PHE A 135 -5.05 -9.00 7.58
CA PHE A 135 -5.65 -8.05 6.64
C PHE A 135 -4.63 -7.48 5.64
N THR A 136 -3.51 -6.99 6.16
CA THR A 136 -2.42 -6.44 5.33
C THR A 136 -1.74 -7.53 4.48
N SER A 137 -1.65 -8.76 4.98
CA SER A 137 -1.13 -9.90 4.23
C SER A 137 -2.00 -10.28 3.04
N VAL A 138 -3.33 -10.23 3.18
CA VAL A 138 -4.27 -10.44 2.07
C VAL A 138 -4.03 -9.40 0.97
N ILE A 139 -3.94 -8.12 1.33
CA ILE A 139 -3.75 -7.02 0.37
C ILE A 139 -2.37 -7.14 -0.31
N ALA A 140 -1.30 -7.28 0.47
CA ALA A 140 0.05 -7.40 -0.05
C ALA A 140 0.23 -8.66 -0.90
N GLY A 141 -0.43 -9.76 -0.54
CA GLY A 141 -0.44 -11.01 -1.30
C GLY A 141 -1.05 -10.83 -2.69
N VAL A 142 -2.21 -10.15 -2.79
CA VAL A 142 -2.85 -9.84 -4.09
C VAL A 142 -1.93 -9.01 -4.97
N VAL A 143 -1.34 -7.94 -4.43
CA VAL A 143 -0.39 -7.07 -5.17
C VAL A 143 0.82 -7.88 -5.65
N SER A 144 1.41 -8.67 -4.75
CA SER A 144 2.59 -9.49 -5.05
C SER A 144 2.30 -10.50 -6.16
N GLN A 145 1.18 -11.20 -6.07
CA GLN A 145 0.79 -12.20 -7.07
C GLN A 145 0.49 -11.57 -8.43
N GLN A 146 -0.22 -10.45 -8.46
CA GLN A 146 -0.51 -9.76 -9.72
C GLN A 146 0.77 -9.26 -10.39
N LEU A 147 1.65 -8.56 -9.64
CA LEU A 147 2.88 -8.01 -10.22
C LEU A 147 3.92 -9.08 -10.58
N ALA A 148 3.93 -10.22 -9.90
CA ALA A 148 4.84 -11.32 -10.22
C ALA A 148 4.41 -12.09 -11.49
N ASN A 149 3.11 -12.29 -11.68
CA ASN A 149 2.60 -13.19 -12.73
C ASN A 149 1.99 -12.45 -13.93
N GLU A 150 1.48 -11.24 -13.73
CA GLU A 150 0.75 -10.46 -14.74
C GLU A 150 0.98 -8.94 -14.59
N PRO A 151 2.24 -8.48 -14.68
CA PRO A 151 2.60 -7.08 -14.42
C PRO A 151 2.04 -6.06 -15.43
N HIS A 152 1.55 -6.52 -16.58
CA HIS A 152 1.04 -5.65 -17.66
C HIS A 152 -0.47 -5.78 -17.87
N ALA A 153 -1.15 -6.61 -17.07
CA ALA A 153 -2.60 -6.74 -17.18
C ALA A 153 -3.29 -5.45 -16.71
N ASN A 154 -4.47 -5.19 -17.27
CA ASN A 154 -5.36 -4.16 -16.76
C ASN A 154 -5.65 -4.45 -15.27
N PRO A 155 -5.39 -3.52 -14.33
CA PRO A 155 -5.63 -3.74 -12.91
C PRO A 155 -7.05 -4.19 -12.56
N ALA A 156 -8.05 -3.80 -13.36
CA ALA A 156 -9.46 -4.20 -13.19
C ALA A 156 -9.76 -5.64 -13.65
N GLU A 157 -8.92 -6.22 -14.51
CA GLU A 157 -9.16 -7.50 -15.19
C GLU A 157 -8.10 -8.56 -14.84
N GLY A 158 -7.09 -8.19 -14.05
CA GLY A 158 -6.02 -9.09 -13.64
C GLY A 158 -6.53 -10.33 -12.91
N ARG A 159 -5.95 -11.50 -13.22
CA ARG A 159 -6.40 -12.78 -12.65
C ARG A 159 -6.29 -12.82 -11.13
N TYR A 160 -5.32 -12.11 -10.57
CA TYR A 160 -5.05 -12.06 -9.14
C TYR A 160 -5.68 -10.82 -8.49
N SER A 161 -5.66 -9.66 -9.14
CA SER A 161 -6.27 -8.44 -8.62
C SER A 161 -7.78 -8.58 -8.42
N ARG A 162 -8.47 -9.32 -9.30
CA ARG A 162 -9.91 -9.64 -9.14
C ARG A 162 -10.23 -10.47 -7.89
N LEU A 163 -9.23 -11.10 -7.26
CA LEU A 163 -9.42 -11.89 -6.04
C LEU A 163 -9.44 -11.02 -4.77
N LEU A 164 -9.21 -9.70 -4.89
CA LEU A 164 -9.27 -8.81 -3.74
C LEU A 164 -10.63 -8.86 -3.04
N GLU A 165 -11.74 -8.72 -3.77
CA GLU A 165 -13.08 -8.74 -3.19
C GLU A 165 -13.41 -10.03 -2.42
N PRO A 166 -13.25 -11.24 -3.01
CA PRO A 166 -13.52 -12.47 -2.27
C PRO A 166 -12.56 -12.63 -1.08
N ALA A 167 -11.29 -12.23 -1.20
CA ALA A 167 -10.34 -12.35 -0.09
C ALA A 167 -10.67 -11.40 1.08
N LEU A 168 -11.07 -10.15 0.79
CA LEU A 168 -11.55 -9.22 1.81
C LEU A 168 -12.85 -9.73 2.44
N THR A 169 -13.75 -10.31 1.64
CA THR A 169 -15.01 -10.91 2.13
C THR A 169 -14.74 -12.10 3.07
N MET A 170 -13.77 -12.96 2.74
CA MET A 170 -13.34 -14.06 3.62
C MET A 170 -12.77 -13.53 4.93
N TRP A 171 -11.92 -12.50 4.87
CA TRP A 171 -11.38 -11.85 6.06
C TRP A 171 -12.51 -11.26 6.93
N LEU A 172 -13.47 -10.56 6.33
CA LEU A 172 -14.62 -9.99 7.03
C LEU A 172 -15.49 -11.06 7.68
N ALA A 173 -15.78 -12.15 6.95
CA ALA A 173 -16.59 -13.25 7.46
C ALA A 173 -15.94 -13.92 8.69
N TYR A 174 -14.62 -14.03 8.72
CA TYR A 174 -13.88 -14.60 9.85
C TYR A 174 -14.04 -13.79 11.15
N TYR A 175 -14.30 -12.48 11.04
CA TYR A 175 -14.44 -11.58 12.19
C TYR A 175 -15.86 -11.05 12.41
N THR A 176 -16.85 -11.49 11.62
CA THR A 176 -18.25 -11.13 11.81
C THR A 176 -18.85 -11.93 12.99
N PRO A 177 -19.76 -11.35 13.81
CA PRO A 177 -20.39 -12.07 14.93
C PRO A 177 -21.20 -13.30 14.54
#